data_AF-A0A5E4J1A2-F1
#
_entry.id   AF-A0A5E4J1A2-F1
#
_cell.length_a   1.000
_cell.length_b   1.000
_cell.length_c   1.000
_cell.angle_alpha   90.00
_cell.angle_beta   90.00
_cell.angle_gamma   90.00
#
_symmetry.space_group_name_H-M   'P 1'
#
loop_
_entity.id
_entity.type
_entity.pdbx_description
1 polymer ?
#
loop_
_entity_poly.entity_id
_entity_poly.type
_entity_poly.pdbx_seq_one_letter_code
_entity_poly.pdbx_strand_id
1 'polypeptide(L)'
;MTIKCSRCGYPASVEQKYSGLDLCLQCFEKQVERRFSRAVREYELIKPRERIGVAISGGKDSAALLYLIHDLSKKMPFTILPIIVDEGIETYRAKGIEKSRELCEMLGLELNVYSYKDNYGLSMDEIVARKQELKNELRVSGNCSYCGVFRKQLLNKAARELNCDKLALGHNLDDMAQTYLMNIMRNEPQRLNKFGLIIESSLEEFVPRIKPLAYIPEKETTLYCHAKKLPFYLGECPHSSEAFRGEIKDFLNALAEKHPGVKFSIVKSFSNLRTVDDKVYENKKCFECGEITSQLICKACLYKKEIIEGLSAN
;
A
#
# COMPACT_ATOMS: atom_id res chain seq x y z
N MET A 1 3.69 40.42 5.47
CA MET A 1 4.47 40.13 4.23
C MET A 1 3.99 38.80 3.68
N THR A 2 3.73 38.72 2.38
CA THR A 2 3.39 37.44 1.73
C THR A 2 4.61 36.54 1.70
N ILE A 3 4.51 35.33 2.27
CA ILE A 3 5.59 34.34 2.22
C ILE A 3 5.85 33.97 0.75
N LYS A 4 7.11 34.04 0.34
CA LYS A 4 7.53 33.75 -1.04
C LYS A 4 7.99 32.30 -1.17
N CYS A 5 7.70 31.70 -2.32
CA CYS A 5 8.16 30.37 -2.69
C CYS A 5 9.68 30.34 -2.74
N SER A 6 10.30 29.44 -1.96
CA SER A 6 11.74 29.24 -1.87
C SER A 6 12.40 28.77 -3.18
N ARG A 7 11.60 28.39 -4.19
CA ARG A 7 12.10 27.91 -5.50
C ARG A 7 11.96 28.92 -6.64
N CYS A 8 10.92 29.75 -6.64
CA CYS A 8 10.61 30.62 -7.78
C CYS A 8 10.22 32.06 -7.39
N GLY A 9 10.11 32.39 -6.10
CA GLY A 9 9.81 33.75 -5.63
C GLY A 9 8.34 34.19 -5.70
N TYR A 10 7.47 33.45 -6.39
CA TYR A 10 6.01 33.66 -6.37
C TYR A 10 5.40 33.39 -4.99
N PRO A 11 4.18 33.87 -4.68
CA PRO A 11 3.52 33.56 -3.41
C PRO A 11 3.49 32.06 -3.10
N ALA A 12 3.90 31.70 -1.88
CA ALA A 12 3.83 30.33 -1.41
C ALA A 12 2.40 29.95 -1.00
N SER A 13 2.07 28.67 -1.13
CA SER A 13 0.77 28.11 -0.73
C SER A 13 0.92 26.82 0.09
N VAL A 14 2.14 26.28 0.18
CA VAL A 14 2.45 25.02 0.85
C VAL A 14 3.69 25.21 1.71
N GLU A 15 3.55 25.00 3.01
CA GLU A 15 4.68 24.97 3.94
C GLU A 15 5.15 23.52 4.13
N GLN A 16 6.46 23.27 3.95
CA GLN A 16 7.11 22.00 4.22
C GLN A 16 8.08 22.11 5.39
N LYS A 17 7.52 21.96 6.61
CA LYS A 17 8.25 22.10 7.87
C LYS A 17 9.52 21.24 7.93
N TYR A 18 9.49 19.99 7.45
CA TYR A 18 10.64 19.07 7.54
C TYR A 18 11.83 19.49 6.67
N SER A 19 11.62 20.33 5.65
CA SER A 19 12.68 20.86 4.78
C SER A 19 12.89 22.36 4.94
N GLY A 20 12.09 23.04 5.76
CA GLY A 20 12.09 24.50 5.89
C GLY A 20 11.79 25.23 4.59
N LEU A 21 10.98 24.63 3.70
CA LEU A 21 10.65 25.21 2.39
C LEU A 21 9.22 25.68 2.35
N ASP A 22 9.02 26.86 1.76
CA ASP A 22 7.72 27.37 1.37
C ASP A 22 7.59 27.27 -0.15
N LEU A 23 6.55 26.62 -0.66
CA LEU A 23 6.40 26.32 -2.08
C LEU A 23 5.08 26.85 -2.62
N CYS A 24 5.10 27.40 -3.84
CA CYS A 24 3.87 27.53 -4.62
C CYS A 24 3.46 26.13 -5.13
N LEU A 25 2.18 25.97 -5.50
CA LEU A 25 1.61 24.67 -5.87
C LEU A 25 2.40 23.96 -7.00
N GLN A 26 2.79 24.70 -8.04
CA GLN A 26 3.58 24.16 -9.15
C GLN A 26 4.97 23.66 -8.73
N CYS A 27 5.63 24.37 -7.81
CA CYS A 27 6.95 23.96 -7.30
C CYS A 27 6.83 22.76 -6.36
N PHE A 28 5.74 22.68 -5.59
CA PHE A 28 5.40 21.53 -4.77
C PHE A 28 5.19 20.27 -5.63
N GLU A 29 4.36 20.35 -6.68
CA GLU A 29 4.11 19.22 -7.61
C GLU A 29 5.41 18.67 -8.19
N LYS A 30 6.25 19.56 -8.75
CA LYS A 30 7.56 19.19 -9.30
C LYS A 30 8.47 18.53 -8.27
N GLN A 31 8.38 18.93 -7.02
CA GLN A 31 9.22 18.38 -5.95
C GLN A 31 8.72 17.00 -5.48
N VAL A 32 7.41 16.75 -5.48
CA VAL A 32 6.83 15.41 -5.28
C VAL A 32 7.29 14.47 -6.41
N GLU A 33 7.12 14.89 -7.68
CA GLU A 33 7.54 14.14 -8.87
C GLU A 33 9.05 13.82 -8.86
N ARG A 34 9.88 14.79 -8.45
CA ARG A 34 11.33 14.60 -8.30
C ARG A 34 11.68 13.59 -7.21
N ARG A 35 11.01 13.61 -6.05
CA ARG A 35 11.25 12.64 -4.97
C ARG A 35 10.81 11.23 -5.36
N PHE A 36 9.66 11.11 -6.01
CA PHE A 36 9.21 9.85 -6.60
C PHE A 36 10.24 9.31 -7.59
N SER A 37 10.64 10.13 -8.58
CA SER A 37 11.61 9.73 -9.62
C SER A 37 12.97 9.38 -9.02
N ARG A 38 13.39 10.10 -7.97
CA ARG A 38 14.61 9.80 -7.23
C ARG A 38 14.52 8.43 -6.57
N ALA A 39 13.43 8.13 -5.85
CA ALA A 39 13.26 6.83 -5.19
C ALA A 39 13.23 5.69 -6.23
N VAL A 40 12.52 5.85 -7.33
CA VAL A 40 12.49 4.84 -8.41
C VAL A 40 13.89 4.55 -8.97
N ARG A 41 14.70 5.60 -9.19
CA ARG A 41 16.07 5.44 -9.72
C ARG A 41 17.06 4.92 -8.67
N GLU A 42 17.06 5.49 -7.47
CA GLU A 42 18.01 5.18 -6.40
C GLU A 42 17.90 3.73 -5.92
N TYR A 43 16.69 3.17 -5.96
CA TYR A 43 16.41 1.79 -5.56
C TYR A 43 16.04 0.88 -6.74
N GLU A 44 16.23 1.33 -7.99
CA GLU A 44 15.89 0.56 -9.20
C GLU A 44 14.48 -0.07 -9.20
N LEU A 45 13.50 0.64 -8.64
CA LEU A 45 12.16 0.08 -8.39
C LEU A 45 11.44 -0.30 -9.68
N ILE A 46 11.67 0.44 -10.77
CA ILE A 46 11.08 0.21 -12.09
C ILE A 46 12.19 0.32 -13.13
N LYS A 47 12.29 -0.68 -14.01
CA LYS A 47 13.27 -0.73 -15.11
C LYS A 47 12.55 -0.63 -16.47
N PRO A 48 13.25 -0.20 -17.52
CA PRO A 48 12.68 -0.19 -18.86
C PRO A 48 12.19 -1.57 -19.29
N ARG A 49 11.10 -1.61 -20.05
CA ARG A 49 10.45 -2.79 -20.63
C ARG A 49 9.81 -3.75 -19.61
N GLU A 50 9.78 -3.40 -18.32
CA GLU A 50 9.03 -4.15 -17.31
C GLU A 50 7.50 -3.98 -17.47
N ARG A 51 6.74 -4.91 -16.93
CA ARG A 51 5.29 -4.89 -16.75
C ARG A 51 4.99 -4.62 -15.28
N ILE A 52 4.50 -3.42 -14.99
CA ILE A 52 4.27 -2.95 -13.62
C ILE A 52 2.79 -3.02 -13.29
N GLY A 53 2.42 -3.98 -12.44
CA GLY A 53 1.13 -3.99 -11.78
C GLY A 53 1.03 -2.85 -10.79
N VAL A 54 -0.04 -2.05 -10.81
CA VAL A 54 -0.25 -0.96 -9.84
C VAL A 54 -1.48 -1.26 -9.01
N ALA A 55 -1.30 -1.63 -7.74
CA ALA A 55 -2.41 -1.91 -6.85
C ALA A 55 -3.11 -0.61 -6.44
N ILE A 56 -4.32 -0.40 -6.94
CA ILE A 56 -5.15 0.76 -6.62
C ILE A 56 -6.34 0.40 -5.73
N SER A 57 -6.76 1.34 -4.89
CA SER A 57 -7.87 1.16 -3.94
C SER A 57 -9.00 2.17 -4.11
N GLY A 58 -8.83 3.14 -5.02
CA GLY A 58 -9.67 4.35 -5.11
C GLY A 58 -9.28 5.45 -4.12
N GLY A 59 -8.33 5.22 -3.22
CA GLY A 59 -7.85 6.23 -2.28
C GLY A 59 -6.76 7.14 -2.84
N LYS A 60 -6.55 8.27 -2.16
CA LYS A 60 -5.58 9.33 -2.52
C LYS A 60 -4.17 8.80 -2.79
N ASP A 61 -3.63 7.93 -1.93
CA ASP A 61 -2.26 7.45 -2.06
C ASP A 61 -2.08 6.56 -3.30
N SER A 62 -3.05 5.68 -3.57
CA SER A 62 -3.03 4.88 -4.79
C SER A 62 -3.26 5.68 -6.06
N ALA A 63 -4.08 6.73 -6.00
CA ALA A 63 -4.32 7.62 -7.13
C ALA A 63 -3.05 8.42 -7.47
N ALA A 64 -2.38 8.99 -6.47
CA ALA A 64 -1.09 9.64 -6.62
C ALA A 64 -0.04 8.68 -7.20
N LEU A 65 0.03 7.44 -6.68
CA LEU A 65 0.96 6.43 -7.19
C LEU A 65 0.73 6.14 -8.68
N LEU A 66 -0.51 5.87 -9.08
CA LEU A 66 -0.84 5.53 -10.47
C LEU A 66 -0.49 6.69 -11.40
N TYR A 67 -0.85 7.92 -11.03
CA TYR A 67 -0.51 9.11 -11.81
C TYR A 67 1.01 9.31 -11.94
N LEU A 68 1.77 9.16 -10.85
CA LEU A 68 3.22 9.33 -10.86
C LEU A 68 3.92 8.26 -11.70
N ILE A 69 3.47 7.00 -11.64
CA ILE A 69 3.95 5.92 -12.50
C ILE A 69 3.61 6.22 -13.96
N HIS A 70 2.39 6.67 -14.26
CA HIS A 70 2.00 7.08 -15.61
C HIS A 70 2.81 8.28 -16.13
N ASP A 71 3.13 9.28 -15.31
CA ASP A 71 3.99 10.37 -15.77
C ASP A 71 5.43 9.91 -16.04
N LEU A 72 5.91 8.93 -15.28
CA LEU A 72 7.22 8.32 -15.52
C LEU A 72 7.26 7.52 -16.83
N SER A 73 6.17 6.85 -17.22
CA SER A 73 6.14 6.06 -18.48
C SER A 73 6.31 6.92 -19.73
N LYS A 74 6.00 8.22 -19.65
CA LYS A 74 6.28 9.19 -20.73
C LYS A 74 7.77 9.39 -20.99
N LYS A 75 8.63 9.06 -20.02
CA LYS A 75 10.09 9.27 -20.06
C LYS A 75 10.86 7.96 -20.15
N MET A 76 10.25 6.83 -19.79
CA MET A 76 10.86 5.52 -19.78
C MET A 76 9.84 4.47 -20.24
N PRO A 77 10.13 3.64 -21.25
CA PRO A 77 9.15 2.68 -21.76
C PRO A 77 8.96 1.53 -20.76
N PHE A 78 7.74 1.29 -20.29
CA PHE A 78 7.30 0.12 -19.54
C PHE A 78 5.77 0.00 -19.63
N THR A 79 5.21 -1.16 -19.27
CA THR A 79 3.75 -1.38 -19.31
C THR A 79 3.14 -1.12 -17.94
N ILE A 80 1.98 -0.45 -17.89
CA ILE A 80 1.24 -0.17 -16.65
C ILE A 80 -0.02 -1.00 -16.64
N LEU A 81 -0.23 -1.76 -15.56
CA LEU A 81 -1.39 -2.64 -15.38
C LEU A 81 -2.07 -2.27 -14.06
N PRO A 82 -3.04 -1.34 -14.04
CA PRO A 82 -3.82 -1.05 -12.84
C PRO A 82 -4.62 -2.27 -12.38
N ILE A 83 -4.51 -2.60 -11.09
CA ILE A 83 -5.20 -3.73 -10.46
C ILE A 83 -5.97 -3.22 -9.24
N ILE A 84 -7.27 -3.49 -9.18
CA ILE A 84 -8.09 -3.26 -8.00
C ILE A 84 -8.68 -4.57 -7.50
N VAL A 85 -8.76 -4.69 -6.18
CA VAL A 85 -9.47 -5.79 -5.52
C VAL A 85 -10.80 -5.27 -5.00
N ASP A 86 -11.89 -5.90 -5.41
CA ASP A 86 -13.22 -5.71 -4.86
C ASP A 86 -13.42 -6.67 -3.68
N GLU A 87 -13.26 -6.18 -2.46
CA GLU A 87 -13.54 -6.96 -1.26
C GLU A 87 -15.05 -7.18 -1.03
N GLY A 88 -15.94 -6.52 -1.78
CA GLY A 88 -17.39 -6.64 -1.61
C GLY A 88 -17.89 -6.03 -0.30
N ILE A 89 -17.42 -4.81 0.01
CA ILE A 89 -17.93 -4.00 1.13
C ILE A 89 -18.93 -3.00 0.58
N GLU A 90 -20.20 -3.15 0.95
CA GLU A 90 -21.32 -2.39 0.44
C GLU A 90 -21.11 -0.87 0.65
N THR A 91 -21.52 -0.07 -0.35
CA THR A 91 -21.42 1.40 -0.42
C THR A 91 -20.01 2.00 -0.41
N TYR A 92 -19.06 1.41 0.30
CA TYR A 92 -17.68 1.87 0.43
C TYR A 92 -16.83 1.48 -0.78
N ARG A 93 -16.81 0.18 -1.13
CA ARG A 93 -15.92 -0.32 -2.17
C ARG A 93 -16.36 0.11 -3.57
N ALA A 94 -17.67 0.14 -3.83
CA ALA A 94 -18.23 0.58 -5.10
C ALA A 94 -17.75 1.99 -5.50
N LYS A 95 -17.77 2.95 -4.56
CA LYS A 95 -17.26 4.32 -4.79
C LYS A 95 -15.76 4.36 -5.07
N GLY A 96 -14.98 3.53 -4.37
CA GLY A 96 -13.54 3.40 -4.63
C GLY A 96 -13.23 2.83 -6.02
N ILE A 97 -14.01 1.85 -6.48
CA ILE A 97 -13.88 1.27 -7.82
C ILE A 97 -14.29 2.29 -8.88
N GLU A 98 -15.40 3.00 -8.70
CA GLU A 98 -15.84 4.07 -9.59
C GLU A 98 -14.74 5.13 -9.79
N LYS A 99 -14.18 5.66 -8.69
CA LYS A 99 -13.08 6.64 -8.79
C LYS A 99 -11.81 6.07 -9.40
N SER A 100 -11.55 4.78 -9.21
CA SER A 100 -10.44 4.09 -9.87
C SER A 100 -10.65 3.97 -11.37
N ARG A 101 -11.88 3.71 -11.83
CA ARG A 101 -12.24 3.70 -13.26
C ARG A 101 -12.09 5.08 -13.88
N GLU A 102 -12.64 6.12 -13.25
CA GLU A 102 -12.49 7.52 -13.71
C GLU A 102 -11.01 7.91 -13.86
N LEU A 103 -10.16 7.53 -12.89
CA LEU A 103 -8.73 7.79 -12.97
C LEU A 103 -8.06 7.00 -14.10
N CYS A 104 -8.40 5.72 -14.29
CA CYS A 104 -7.83 4.93 -15.37
C CYS A 104 -8.26 5.47 -16.74
N GLU A 105 -9.52 5.86 -16.92
CA GLU A 105 -10.04 6.51 -18.13
C GLU A 105 -9.32 7.83 -18.42
N MET A 106 -9.14 8.68 -17.40
CA MET A 106 -8.36 9.93 -17.50
C MET A 106 -6.93 9.70 -18.00
N LEU A 107 -6.33 8.55 -17.65
CA LEU A 107 -4.97 8.18 -18.01
C LEU A 107 -4.88 7.30 -19.27
N GLY A 108 -6.01 6.91 -19.87
CA GLY A 108 -6.04 5.99 -21.01
C GLY A 108 -5.56 4.57 -20.66
N LEU A 109 -5.84 4.10 -19.45
CA LEU A 109 -5.44 2.77 -18.94
C LEU A 109 -6.67 1.88 -18.74
N GLU A 110 -6.48 0.57 -18.92
CA GLU A 110 -7.51 -0.44 -18.61
C GLU A 110 -7.43 -0.88 -17.15
N LEU A 111 -8.57 -0.90 -16.45
CA LEU A 111 -8.63 -1.32 -15.05
C LEU A 111 -8.92 -2.82 -14.92
N ASN A 112 -8.00 -3.57 -14.31
CA ASN A 112 -8.18 -4.99 -14.01
C ASN A 112 -8.84 -5.14 -12.64
N VAL A 113 -10.03 -5.74 -12.60
CA VAL A 113 -10.82 -5.91 -11.36
C VAL A 113 -10.84 -7.37 -10.95
N TYR A 114 -10.50 -7.64 -9.70
CA TYR A 114 -10.56 -8.97 -9.09
C TYR A 114 -11.43 -8.92 -7.84
N SER A 115 -12.41 -9.81 -7.70
CA SER A 115 -13.31 -9.77 -6.54
C SER A 115 -13.04 -10.91 -5.55
N TYR A 116 -13.37 -10.68 -4.28
CA TYR A 116 -13.41 -11.77 -3.29
C TYR A 116 -14.50 -12.78 -3.60
N LYS A 117 -15.64 -12.33 -4.14
CA LYS A 117 -16.75 -13.22 -4.47
C LYS A 117 -16.33 -14.27 -5.50
N ASP A 118 -15.63 -13.87 -6.55
CA ASP A 118 -15.20 -14.77 -7.62
C ASP A 118 -14.04 -15.69 -7.20
N ASN A 119 -13.17 -15.24 -6.28
CA ASN A 119 -11.96 -15.96 -5.91
C ASN A 119 -12.11 -16.82 -4.66
N TYR A 120 -13.01 -16.45 -3.76
CA TYR A 120 -13.20 -17.09 -2.46
C TYR A 120 -14.64 -17.55 -2.19
N GLY A 121 -15.61 -17.14 -3.03
CA GLY A 121 -17.04 -17.45 -2.86
C GLY A 121 -17.76 -16.55 -1.85
N LEU A 122 -17.03 -15.65 -1.19
CA LEU A 122 -17.54 -14.79 -0.12
C LEU A 122 -17.07 -13.35 -0.30
N SER A 123 -17.92 -12.38 0.02
CA SER A 123 -17.54 -10.98 0.20
C SER A 123 -17.01 -10.73 1.63
N MET A 124 -16.40 -9.58 1.84
CA MET A 124 -15.96 -9.15 3.16
C MET A 124 -17.14 -8.93 4.11
N ASP A 125 -18.27 -8.43 3.63
CA ASP A 125 -19.48 -8.29 4.44
C ASP A 125 -20.00 -9.65 4.91
N GLU A 126 -20.03 -10.66 4.02
CA GLU A 126 -20.39 -12.04 4.37
C GLU A 126 -19.40 -12.66 5.36
N ILE A 127 -18.09 -12.38 5.22
CA ILE A 127 -17.06 -12.81 6.16
C ILE A 127 -17.29 -12.20 7.55
N VAL A 128 -17.60 -10.91 7.64
CA VAL A 128 -17.88 -10.24 8.92
C VAL A 128 -19.14 -10.81 9.56
N ALA A 129 -20.22 -11.03 8.79
CA ALA A 129 -21.45 -11.61 9.30
C ALA A 129 -21.23 -13.01 9.89
N ARG A 130 -20.61 -13.93 9.14
CA ARG A 130 -20.31 -15.29 9.62
C ARG A 130 -19.43 -15.31 10.87
N LYS A 131 -18.45 -14.42 10.95
CA LYS A 131 -17.61 -14.29 12.12
C LYS A 131 -18.40 -13.88 13.39
N GLN A 132 -19.45 -13.08 13.25
CA GLN A 132 -20.30 -12.71 14.38
C GLN A 132 -21.14 -13.89 14.87
N GLU A 133 -21.47 -14.84 13.99
CA GLU A 133 -22.21 -16.07 14.30
C GLU A 133 -21.33 -17.12 15.00
N LEU A 134 -20.04 -17.23 14.63
CA LEU A 134 -19.05 -18.18 15.17
C LEU A 134 -18.57 -17.84 16.61
N LYS A 135 -19.42 -17.24 17.43
CA LYS A 135 -19.16 -16.64 18.77
C LYS A 135 -18.73 -17.61 19.89
N ASN A 136 -17.95 -18.65 19.61
CA ASN A 136 -17.41 -19.58 20.59
C ASN A 136 -15.88 -19.46 20.70
N GLU A 137 -15.43 -18.87 21.82
CA GLU A 137 -14.19 -19.10 22.58
C GLU A 137 -12.80 -18.97 21.90
N LEU A 138 -12.72 -18.82 20.58
CA LEU A 138 -11.44 -18.69 19.87
C LEU A 138 -11.03 -17.21 19.74
N ARG A 139 -9.73 -16.93 19.86
CA ARG A 139 -9.14 -15.60 19.59
C ARG A 139 -9.30 -15.26 18.10
N VAL A 140 -10.46 -14.76 17.72
CA VAL A 140 -10.74 -14.48 16.31
C VAL A 140 -9.93 -13.27 15.84
N SER A 141 -9.12 -13.47 14.80
CA SER A 141 -8.36 -12.39 14.16
C SER A 141 -9.29 -11.25 13.73
N GLY A 142 -8.88 -9.98 13.90
CA GLY A 142 -9.69 -8.82 13.55
C GLY A 142 -10.11 -8.78 12.08
N ASN A 143 -11.18 -8.07 11.73
CA ASN A 143 -11.74 -8.04 10.36
C ASN A 143 -10.68 -7.61 9.32
N CYS A 144 -9.85 -6.62 9.67
CA CYS A 144 -8.73 -6.17 8.85
C CYS A 144 -7.65 -7.25 8.61
N SER A 145 -7.54 -8.25 9.50
CA SER A 145 -6.58 -9.36 9.31
C SER A 145 -7.03 -10.28 8.18
N TYR A 146 -8.31 -10.66 8.16
CA TYR A 146 -8.91 -11.43 7.07
C TYR A 146 -8.82 -10.70 5.74
N CYS A 147 -9.30 -9.45 5.72
CA CYS A 147 -9.25 -8.59 4.55
C CYS A 147 -7.81 -8.44 4.04
N GLY A 148 -6.84 -8.14 4.92
CA GLY A 148 -5.45 -7.97 4.53
C GLY A 148 -4.80 -9.24 3.98
N VAL A 149 -5.15 -10.43 4.48
CA VAL A 149 -4.61 -11.70 3.99
C VAL A 149 -5.15 -12.05 2.62
N PHE A 150 -6.48 -12.02 2.44
CA PHE A 150 -7.12 -12.31 1.15
C PHE A 150 -6.68 -11.31 0.08
N ARG A 151 -6.66 -10.01 0.39
CA ARG A 151 -6.21 -8.99 -0.56
C ARG A 151 -4.79 -9.19 -1.03
N LYS A 152 -3.86 -9.52 -0.12
CA LYS A 152 -2.45 -9.74 -0.48
C LYS A 152 -2.25 -10.97 -1.35
N GLN A 153 -3.02 -12.02 -1.12
CA GLN A 153 -2.98 -13.22 -1.96
C GLN A 153 -3.57 -12.92 -3.34
N LEU A 154 -4.75 -12.29 -3.40
CA LEU A 154 -5.42 -11.96 -4.64
C LEU A 154 -4.63 -10.96 -5.51
N LEU A 155 -4.00 -9.95 -4.90
CA LEU A 155 -3.10 -9.04 -5.63
C LEU A 155 -1.89 -9.77 -6.23
N ASN A 156 -1.34 -10.76 -5.51
CA ASN A 156 -0.22 -11.56 -6.03
C ASN A 156 -0.68 -12.43 -7.21
N LYS A 157 -1.83 -13.11 -7.05
CA LYS A 157 -2.46 -13.91 -8.11
C LYS A 157 -2.74 -13.06 -9.36
N ALA A 158 -3.41 -11.93 -9.20
CA ALA A 158 -3.71 -11.00 -10.28
C ALA A 158 -2.44 -10.51 -11.01
N ALA A 159 -1.40 -10.15 -10.25
CA ALA A 159 -0.14 -9.70 -10.83
C ALA A 159 0.55 -10.83 -11.62
N ARG A 160 0.47 -12.09 -11.17
CA ARG A 160 0.96 -13.25 -11.93
C ARG A 160 0.18 -13.49 -13.21
N GLU A 161 -1.15 -13.50 -13.13
CA GLU A 161 -2.03 -13.73 -14.30
C GLU A 161 -1.83 -12.68 -15.39
N LEU A 162 -1.50 -11.43 -14.98
CA LEU A 162 -1.18 -10.34 -15.89
C LEU A 162 0.30 -10.31 -16.32
N ASN A 163 1.11 -11.29 -15.89
CA ASN A 163 2.55 -11.39 -16.14
C ASN A 163 3.30 -10.10 -15.74
N CYS A 164 3.02 -9.57 -14.55
CA CYS A 164 3.73 -8.42 -14.02
C CYS A 164 5.11 -8.82 -13.50
N ASP A 165 6.15 -8.07 -13.87
CA ASP A 165 7.49 -8.21 -13.30
C ASP A 165 7.52 -7.70 -11.85
N LYS A 166 6.73 -6.65 -11.54
CA LYS A 166 6.63 -6.07 -10.19
C LYS A 166 5.23 -5.55 -9.91
N LEU A 167 4.85 -5.52 -8.64
CA LEU A 167 3.61 -4.96 -8.12
C LEU A 167 3.88 -3.73 -7.25
N ALA A 168 3.49 -2.55 -7.72
CA ALA A 168 3.60 -1.29 -6.99
C ALA A 168 2.44 -1.09 -6.01
N LEU A 169 2.77 -0.70 -4.79
CA LEU A 169 1.80 -0.45 -3.70
C LEU A 169 1.89 1.01 -3.22
N GLY A 170 0.73 1.63 -2.96
CA GLY A 170 0.61 3.04 -2.55
C GLY A 170 0.98 3.35 -1.10
N HIS A 171 1.97 2.65 -0.51
CA HIS A 171 2.39 2.93 0.87
C HIS A 171 3.29 4.17 0.91
N ASN A 172 2.85 5.18 1.65
CA ASN A 172 3.53 6.46 1.78
C ASN A 172 4.52 6.47 2.97
N LEU A 173 5.22 7.59 3.22
CA LEU A 173 6.18 7.70 4.32
C LEU A 173 5.54 7.42 5.70
N ASP A 174 4.31 7.86 5.92
CA ASP A 174 3.58 7.67 7.16
C ASP A 174 3.26 6.19 7.38
N ASP A 175 2.78 5.48 6.35
CA ASP A 175 2.55 4.03 6.41
C ASP A 175 3.84 3.27 6.73
N MET A 176 4.96 3.74 6.17
CA MET A 176 6.28 3.17 6.40
C MET A 176 6.73 3.35 7.85
N ALA A 177 6.62 4.57 8.39
CA ALA A 177 6.96 4.87 9.78
C ALA A 177 6.04 4.15 10.78
N GLN A 178 4.72 4.13 10.53
CA GLN A 178 3.75 3.43 11.37
C GLN A 178 4.03 1.94 11.42
N THR A 179 4.20 1.30 10.25
CA THR A 179 4.46 -0.14 10.20
C THR A 179 5.77 -0.50 10.90
N TYR A 180 6.80 0.32 10.73
CA TYR A 180 8.05 0.14 11.45
C TYR A 180 7.85 0.20 12.96
N LEU A 181 7.26 1.28 13.47
CA LEU A 181 7.09 1.49 14.91
C LEU A 181 6.19 0.44 15.55
N MET A 182 5.10 0.05 14.88
CA MET A 182 4.20 -1.02 15.34
C MET A 182 4.93 -2.35 15.53
N ASN A 183 5.84 -2.74 14.62
CA ASN A 183 6.57 -4.01 14.76
C ASN A 183 7.63 -3.95 15.86
N ILE A 184 8.30 -2.80 16.05
CA ILE A 184 9.23 -2.60 17.17
C ILE A 184 8.48 -2.68 18.51
N MET A 185 7.37 -1.97 18.66
CA MET A 185 6.58 -1.95 19.90
C MET A 185 5.94 -3.30 20.23
N ARG A 186 5.67 -4.14 19.22
CA ARG A 186 5.18 -5.51 19.42
C ARG A 186 6.28 -6.53 19.73
N ASN A 187 7.54 -6.08 19.80
CA ASN A 187 8.72 -6.95 19.92
C ASN A 187 8.80 -8.00 18.79
N GLU A 188 8.47 -7.57 17.57
CA GLU A 188 8.54 -8.39 16.36
C GLU A 188 9.49 -7.78 15.30
N PRO A 189 10.73 -7.35 15.65
CA PRO A 189 11.63 -6.70 14.70
C PRO A 189 11.94 -7.60 13.50
N GLN A 190 11.99 -8.92 13.66
CA GLN A 190 12.12 -9.89 12.56
C GLN A 190 11.05 -9.74 11.44
N ARG A 191 9.86 -9.20 11.72
CA ARG A 191 8.85 -8.92 10.67
C ARG A 191 9.28 -7.80 9.73
N LEU A 192 10.23 -6.96 10.15
CA LEU A 192 10.82 -5.91 9.34
C LEU A 192 11.58 -6.48 8.13
N ASN A 193 12.08 -7.71 8.17
CA ASN A 193 12.72 -8.34 7.00
C ASN A 193 11.72 -8.51 5.83
N LYS A 194 10.43 -8.63 6.13
CA LYS A 194 9.32 -8.70 5.15
C LYS A 194 8.76 -7.31 4.78
N PHE A 195 9.45 -6.26 5.22
CA PHE A 195 9.12 -4.87 5.00
C PHE A 195 10.29 -4.18 4.31
N GLY A 196 10.05 -3.07 3.61
CA GLY A 196 11.07 -2.42 2.80
C GLY A 196 10.47 -1.75 1.57
N LEU A 197 11.34 -1.09 0.80
CA LEU A 197 11.00 -0.50 -0.49
C LEU A 197 10.76 -1.53 -1.57
N ILE A 198 11.56 -2.60 -1.54
CA ILE A 198 11.42 -3.79 -2.39
C ILE A 198 11.25 -4.98 -1.46
N ILE A 199 10.27 -5.81 -1.79
CA ILE A 199 10.06 -7.11 -1.15
C ILE A 199 10.16 -8.13 -2.25
N GLU A 200 11.05 -9.10 -2.07
CA GLU A 200 11.31 -10.20 -3.00
C GLU A 200 11.16 -11.54 -2.28
N SER A 201 11.07 -12.61 -3.05
CA SER A 201 11.03 -13.98 -2.58
C SER A 201 11.82 -14.84 -3.55
N SER A 202 12.42 -15.92 -3.06
CA SER A 202 13.09 -16.92 -3.91
C SER A 202 12.13 -17.78 -4.73
N LEU A 203 10.82 -17.65 -4.50
CA LEU A 203 9.79 -18.38 -5.24
C LEU A 203 9.29 -17.55 -6.41
N GLU A 204 9.28 -18.15 -7.61
CA GLU A 204 8.79 -17.54 -8.85
C GLU A 204 7.32 -17.16 -8.77
N GLU A 205 6.52 -17.82 -7.91
CA GLU A 205 5.12 -17.45 -7.68
C GLU A 205 4.94 -16.11 -6.96
N PHE A 206 6.01 -15.47 -6.50
CA PHE A 206 5.92 -14.18 -5.83
C PHE A 206 6.20 -13.09 -6.83
N VAL A 207 5.24 -12.21 -7.07
CA VAL A 207 5.53 -10.98 -7.81
C VAL A 207 6.20 -9.99 -6.83
N PRO A 208 7.45 -9.56 -7.09
CA PRO A 208 8.14 -8.58 -6.26
C PRO A 208 7.29 -7.33 -6.01
N ARG A 209 7.31 -6.83 -4.79
CA ARG A 209 6.49 -5.67 -4.40
C ARG A 209 7.35 -4.45 -4.19
N ILE A 210 6.96 -3.34 -4.81
CA ILE A 210 7.66 -2.06 -4.70
C ILE A 210 6.80 -1.00 -4.05
N LYS A 211 7.42 -0.07 -3.31
CA LYS A 211 6.74 1.06 -2.65
C LYS A 211 7.37 2.40 -3.05
N PRO A 212 7.04 2.93 -4.24
CA PRO A 212 7.65 4.17 -4.73
C PRO A 212 7.34 5.42 -3.91
N LEU A 213 6.25 5.41 -3.13
CA LEU A 213 5.84 6.54 -2.28
C LEU A 213 6.47 6.52 -0.89
N ALA A 214 7.38 5.58 -0.59
CA ALA A 214 7.94 5.38 0.75
C ALA A 214 8.62 6.61 1.37
N TYR A 215 8.97 7.63 0.58
CA TYR A 215 9.58 8.88 1.03
C TYR A 215 8.71 10.12 0.75
N ILE A 216 7.41 9.93 0.56
CA ILE A 216 6.44 11.00 0.33
C ILE A 216 5.41 10.96 1.48
N PRO A 217 5.28 12.00 2.30
CA PRO A 217 4.26 12.09 3.35
C PRO A 217 2.83 11.95 2.86
N GLU A 218 1.94 11.39 3.69
CA GLU A 218 0.50 11.23 3.40
C GLU A 218 -0.19 12.58 3.10
N LYS A 219 0.18 13.63 3.82
CA LYS A 219 -0.35 14.98 3.56
C LYS A 219 -0.01 15.45 2.14
N GLU A 220 1.14 15.06 1.62
CA GLU A 220 1.60 15.49 0.32
C GLU A 220 1.03 14.67 -0.83
N THR A 221 0.82 13.36 -0.66
CA THR A 221 0.07 12.55 -1.64
C THR A 221 -1.35 13.08 -1.79
N THR A 222 -1.98 13.46 -0.66
CA THR A 222 -3.31 14.11 -0.64
C THR A 222 -3.31 15.43 -1.39
N LEU A 223 -2.40 16.34 -1.04
CA LEU A 223 -2.31 17.66 -1.67
C LEU A 223 -1.97 17.54 -3.16
N TYR A 224 -1.11 16.60 -3.53
CA TYR A 224 -0.76 16.33 -4.92
C TYR A 224 -1.97 15.88 -5.74
N CYS A 225 -2.81 15.00 -5.19
CA CYS A 225 -4.06 14.59 -5.85
C CYS A 225 -4.99 15.79 -6.09
N HIS A 226 -5.16 16.67 -5.09
CA HIS A 226 -5.96 17.88 -5.25
C HIS A 226 -5.36 18.84 -6.28
N ALA A 227 -4.03 19.05 -6.26
CA ALA A 227 -3.33 19.92 -7.21
C ALA A 227 -3.50 19.45 -8.66
N LYS A 228 -3.36 18.14 -8.89
CA LYS A 228 -3.54 17.49 -10.20
C LYS A 228 -5.00 17.22 -10.55
N LYS A 229 -5.96 17.50 -9.65
CA LYS A 229 -7.39 17.22 -9.79
C LYS A 229 -7.68 15.75 -10.12
N LEU A 230 -6.99 14.83 -9.44
CA LEU A 230 -7.16 13.40 -9.66
C LEU A 230 -8.50 12.91 -9.07
N PRO A 231 -9.18 11.95 -9.72
CA PRO A 231 -10.31 11.25 -9.12
C PRO A 231 -9.83 10.35 -7.98
N PHE A 232 -10.38 10.52 -6.78
CA PHE A 232 -10.20 9.61 -5.64
C PHE A 232 -11.37 9.73 -4.67
N TYR A 233 -11.48 8.76 -3.76
CA TYR A 233 -12.48 8.66 -2.72
C TYR A 233 -11.83 8.78 -1.33
N LEU A 234 -12.45 9.59 -0.45
CA LEU A 234 -11.99 9.85 0.93
C LEU A 234 -12.72 9.04 1.99
N GLY A 235 -13.62 8.13 1.61
CA GLY A 235 -14.35 7.33 2.59
C GLY A 235 -13.41 6.48 3.45
N GLU A 236 -13.89 6.16 4.64
CA GLU A 236 -13.27 5.19 5.54
C GLU A 236 -14.05 3.87 5.50
N CYS A 237 -13.33 2.76 5.67
CA CYS A 237 -13.94 1.44 5.65
C CYS A 237 -14.79 1.24 6.93
N PRO A 238 -16.07 0.84 6.81
CA PRO A 238 -16.95 0.64 7.97
C PRO A 238 -16.49 -0.50 8.89
N HIS A 239 -15.74 -1.46 8.35
CA HIS A 239 -15.19 -2.59 9.11
C HIS A 239 -13.79 -2.33 9.68
N SER A 240 -13.25 -1.12 9.50
CA SER A 240 -11.94 -0.76 10.02
C SER A 240 -11.98 -0.70 11.54
N SER A 241 -11.24 -1.58 12.19
CA SER A 241 -11.12 -1.62 13.66
C SER A 241 -9.69 -1.31 14.12
N GLU A 242 -8.90 -0.57 13.33
CA GLU A 242 -7.46 -0.40 13.54
C GLU A 242 -7.10 0.60 14.66
N ALA A 243 -7.58 0.39 15.88
CA ALA A 243 -7.29 1.23 17.04
C ALA A 243 -5.78 1.47 17.22
N PHE A 244 -4.98 0.40 17.19
CA PHE A 244 -3.54 0.54 17.41
C PHE A 244 -2.80 1.28 16.27
N ARG A 245 -3.16 1.06 14.99
CA ARG A 245 -2.51 1.82 13.91
C ARG A 245 -2.91 3.30 13.99
N GLY A 246 -4.17 3.59 14.32
CA GLY A 246 -4.68 4.94 14.58
C GLY A 246 -3.88 5.64 15.68
N GLU A 247 -3.71 5.01 16.84
CA GLU A 247 -2.91 5.54 17.95
C GLU A 247 -1.46 5.85 17.53
N ILE A 248 -0.82 4.94 16.78
CA ILE A 248 0.54 5.16 16.28
C ILE A 248 0.59 6.31 15.26
N LYS A 249 -0.43 6.44 14.41
CA LYS A 249 -0.56 7.56 13.47
C LYS A 249 -0.64 8.89 14.22
N ASP A 250 -1.49 8.97 15.24
CA ASP A 250 -1.66 10.18 16.05
C ASP A 250 -0.41 10.54 16.83
N PHE A 251 0.24 9.54 17.44
CA PHE A 251 1.54 9.70 18.09
C PHE A 251 2.60 10.26 17.13
N LEU A 252 2.76 9.66 15.95
CA LEU A 252 3.74 10.11 14.96
C LEU A 252 3.41 11.48 14.38
N ASN A 253 2.13 11.83 14.25
CA ASN A 253 1.69 13.16 13.82
C ASN A 253 2.03 14.22 14.87
N ALA A 254 1.71 13.97 16.13
CA ALA A 254 2.04 14.87 17.23
C ALA A 254 3.56 15.06 17.38
N LEU A 255 4.33 13.98 17.21
CA LEU A 255 5.79 14.04 17.27
C LEU A 255 6.37 14.81 16.08
N ALA A 256 5.84 14.62 14.87
CA ALA A 256 6.30 15.30 13.66
C ALA A 256 6.01 16.81 13.65
N GLU A 257 5.03 17.27 14.43
CA GLU A 257 4.77 18.71 14.62
C GLU A 257 5.87 19.38 15.46
N LYS A 258 6.35 18.69 16.50
CA LYS A 258 7.44 19.18 17.38
C LYS A 258 8.83 18.95 16.77
N HIS A 259 8.99 17.86 16.03
CA HIS A 259 10.25 17.45 15.40
C HIS A 259 10.02 17.16 13.92
N PRO A 260 9.97 18.21 13.08
CA PRO A 260 9.82 18.05 11.64
C PRO A 260 10.89 17.14 11.07
N GLY A 261 10.49 16.12 10.31
CA GLY A 261 11.40 15.15 9.71
C GLY A 261 11.54 13.83 10.47
N VAL A 262 10.97 13.69 11.68
CA VAL A 262 11.09 12.45 12.49
C VAL A 262 10.65 11.19 11.73
N LYS A 263 9.58 11.26 10.91
CA LYS A 263 9.11 10.15 10.09
C LYS A 263 10.14 9.70 9.05
N PHE A 264 10.86 10.65 8.44
CA PHE A 264 11.97 10.33 7.54
C PHE A 264 13.12 9.66 8.29
N SER A 265 13.47 10.15 9.48
CA SER A 265 14.51 9.54 10.31
C SER A 265 14.17 8.10 10.70
N ILE A 266 12.92 7.85 11.07
CA ILE A 266 12.40 6.51 11.39
C ILE A 266 12.49 5.57 10.17
N VAL A 267 12.03 6.03 8.99
CA VAL A 267 12.09 5.18 7.79
C VAL A 267 13.52 4.98 7.31
N LYS A 268 14.41 5.97 7.50
CA LYS A 268 15.83 5.84 7.16
C LYS A 268 16.59 4.94 8.13
N SER A 269 16.23 4.91 9.42
CA SER A 269 16.88 4.01 10.38
C SER A 269 16.61 2.54 10.07
N PHE A 270 15.53 2.23 9.34
CA PHE A 270 15.23 0.89 8.87
C PHE A 270 16.36 0.24 8.08
N SER A 271 17.02 0.98 7.16
CA SER A 271 18.13 0.42 6.38
C SER A 271 19.33 0.07 7.24
N ASN A 272 19.48 0.72 8.40
CA ASN A 272 20.58 0.49 9.33
C ASN A 272 20.29 -0.65 10.32
N LEU A 273 19.03 -1.03 10.49
CA LEU A 273 18.58 -2.05 11.43
C LEU A 273 18.21 -3.37 10.77
N ARG A 274 18.18 -3.44 9.42
CA ARG A 274 18.23 -4.71 8.72
C ARG A 274 19.58 -5.37 9.02
N THR A 275 19.59 -6.28 9.99
CA THR A 275 20.74 -7.10 10.30
C THR A 275 20.95 -8.13 9.18
N VAL A 276 22.21 -8.28 8.77
CA VAL A 276 22.73 -9.10 7.67
C VAL A 276 22.49 -10.62 7.84
N ASP A 277 21.77 -11.06 8.88
CA ASP A 277 21.19 -12.41 8.91
C ASP A 277 19.93 -12.45 8.04
N ASP A 278 20.17 -12.28 6.74
CA ASP A 278 19.29 -12.66 5.64
C ASP A 278 19.14 -14.18 5.65
N LYS A 279 18.42 -14.71 6.64
CA LYS A 279 17.63 -15.90 6.35
C LYS A 279 16.59 -15.44 5.34
N VAL A 280 16.92 -15.60 4.06
CA VAL A 280 15.94 -15.76 2.98
C VAL A 280 14.85 -16.61 3.59
N TYR A 281 13.70 -15.98 3.87
CA TYR A 281 12.59 -16.72 4.45
C TYR A 281 12.30 -17.82 3.43
N GLU A 282 12.46 -19.08 3.83
CA GLU A 282 12.07 -20.23 3.03
C GLU A 282 10.56 -20.21 2.90
N ASN A 283 10.10 -19.39 1.96
CA ASN A 283 8.77 -19.43 1.47
C ASN A 283 8.59 -20.78 0.77
N LYS A 284 7.44 -21.39 0.98
CA LYS A 284 7.05 -22.68 0.41
C LYS A 284 5.73 -22.48 -0.32
N LYS A 285 5.40 -23.42 -1.19
CA LYS A 285 4.06 -23.48 -1.79
C LYS A 285 3.10 -24.07 -0.77
N CYS A 286 1.93 -23.46 -0.65
CA CYS A 286 0.83 -23.95 0.16
C CYS A 286 0.38 -25.30 -0.37
N PHE A 287 0.23 -26.28 0.50
CA PHE A 287 -0.23 -27.62 0.11
C PHE A 287 -1.63 -27.62 -0.52
N GLU A 288 -2.50 -26.68 -0.10
CA GLU A 288 -3.91 -26.62 -0.52
C GLU A 288 -4.13 -25.83 -1.82
N CYS A 289 -3.45 -24.70 -1.99
CA CYS A 289 -3.72 -23.76 -3.09
C CYS A 289 -2.50 -23.39 -3.93
N GLY A 290 -1.32 -23.93 -3.62
CA GLY A 290 -0.07 -23.62 -4.33
C GLY A 290 0.48 -22.20 -4.12
N GLU A 291 -0.27 -21.31 -3.46
CA GLU A 291 0.18 -19.95 -3.15
C GLU A 291 1.30 -19.90 -2.12
N ILE A 292 2.02 -18.79 -2.08
CA ILE A 292 3.18 -18.64 -1.21
C ILE A 292 2.79 -18.53 0.26
N THR A 293 3.54 -19.23 1.10
CA THR A 293 3.35 -19.25 2.54
C THR A 293 4.65 -19.57 3.27
N SER A 294 4.73 -19.18 4.54
CA SER A 294 5.81 -19.60 5.45
C SER A 294 5.42 -20.81 6.31
N GLN A 295 4.24 -21.38 6.09
CA GLN A 295 3.65 -22.53 6.79
C GLN A 295 3.22 -23.59 5.78
N LEU A 296 2.87 -24.80 6.21
CA LEU A 296 2.40 -25.86 5.32
C LEU A 296 1.11 -25.46 4.56
N ILE A 297 0.18 -24.82 5.26
CA ILE A 297 -1.05 -24.27 4.72
C ILE A 297 -1.01 -22.74 4.90
N CYS A 298 -1.38 -21.99 3.88
CA CYS A 298 -1.37 -20.53 3.95
C CYS A 298 -2.52 -20.00 4.82
N LYS A 299 -2.33 -18.81 5.41
CA LYS A 299 -3.36 -18.17 6.24
C LYS A 299 -4.69 -17.97 5.52
N ALA A 300 -4.67 -17.71 4.21
CA ALA A 300 -5.90 -17.57 3.45
C ALA A 300 -6.69 -18.88 3.41
N CYS A 301 -6.04 -20.03 3.20
CA CYS A 301 -6.68 -21.34 3.27
C CYS A 301 -7.19 -21.63 4.68
N LEU A 302 -6.40 -21.35 5.73
CA LEU A 302 -6.84 -21.53 7.11
C LEU A 302 -8.09 -20.69 7.43
N TYR A 303 -8.09 -19.41 7.07
CA TYR A 303 -9.24 -18.52 7.21
C TYR A 303 -10.44 -18.94 6.39
N LYS A 304 -10.22 -19.48 5.19
CA LYS A 304 -11.29 -20.04 4.37
C LYS A 304 -11.93 -21.24 5.08
N LYS A 305 -11.14 -22.16 5.64
CA LYS A 305 -11.65 -23.30 6.43
C LYS A 305 -12.38 -22.82 7.70
N GLU A 306 -11.83 -21.84 8.40
CA GLU A 306 -12.45 -21.26 9.61
C GLU A 306 -13.85 -20.67 9.30
N ILE A 307 -13.99 -19.91 8.20
CA ILE A 307 -15.24 -19.21 7.86
C ILE A 307 -16.23 -20.08 7.07
N ILE A 308 -15.75 -20.99 6.23
CA ILE A 308 -16.59 -21.81 5.35
C ILE A 308 -16.92 -23.17 5.97
N GLU A 309 -15.95 -23.80 6.63
CA GLU A 309 -16.07 -25.17 7.11
C GLU A 309 -16.32 -25.24 8.64
N GLY A 310 -16.21 -24.12 9.35
CA GLY A 310 -16.41 -24.06 10.81
C GLY A 310 -15.34 -24.81 11.61
N LEU A 311 -14.21 -25.15 10.98
CA LEU A 311 -13.11 -25.88 11.59
C LEU A 311 -12.14 -24.91 12.26
N SER A 312 -11.75 -25.17 13.51
CA SER A 312 -10.75 -24.37 14.21
C SER A 312 -9.38 -24.56 13.56
N ALA A 313 -8.75 -23.45 13.15
CA ALA A 313 -7.38 -23.44 12.67
C ALA A 313 -6.41 -23.56 13.86
N ASN A 314 -6.26 -24.78 14.39
CA ASN A 314 -5.18 -25.14 15.32
C ASN A 314 -3.94 -25.62 14.55
#